data_AF-A0A2H9Q3B9-F1
#
_entry.id   AF-A0A2H9Q3B9-F1
#
_cell.length_a   1.000
_cell.length_b   1.000
_cell.length_c   1.000
_cell.angle_alpha   90.00
_cell.angle_beta   90.00
_cell.angle_gamma   90.00
#
_symmetry.space_group_name_H-M   'P 1'
#
loop_
_entity.id
_entity.type
_entity.pdbx_description
1 polymer ?
#
loop_
_entity_poly.entity_id
_entity_poly.type
_entity_poly.pdbx_seq_one_letter_code
_entity_poly.pdbx_strand_id
1 'polypeptide(L)' 'CVVGISLTMSPGQALQILKGVSSRLFFLHHEKAGLRYPKHHLWSPGKFAASIGFIQVDKACSYVRNQ' A
#
# COMPACT_ATOMS: atom_id res chain seq x y z
N CYS A 1 -3.99 5.10 -3.31
CA CYS A 1 -2.53 5.33 -3.38
C CYS A 1 -2.10 5.22 -4.84
N VAL A 2 -1.29 6.17 -5.33
CA VAL A 2 -0.72 6.16 -6.68
C VAL A 2 0.79 6.05 -6.51
N VAL A 3 1.44 5.15 -7.24
CA VAL A 3 2.89 4.89 -7.13
C VAL A 3 3.51 4.75 -8.51
N GLY A 4 4.67 5.38 -8.70
CA GLY A 4 5.56 5.10 -9.81
C GLY A 4 6.44 3.90 -9.45
N ILE A 5 6.49 2.88 -10.32
CA ILE A 5 7.32 1.69 -10.14
C ILE A 5 8.28 1.54 -11.31
N SER A 6 9.51 1.12 -11.03
CA SER A 6 10.47 0.76 -12.08
C SER A 6 9.93 -0.41 -12.91
N LEU A 7 10.22 -0.43 -14.21
CA LEU A 7 9.85 -1.54 -15.11
C LEU A 7 10.48 -2.88 -14.70
N THR A 8 11.56 -2.84 -13.92
CA THR A 8 12.20 -4.05 -13.36
C THR A 8 11.44 -4.64 -12.17
N MET A 9 10.51 -3.90 -11.57
CA MET A 9 9.72 -4.33 -10.42
C MET A 9 8.29 -4.66 -10.83
N SER A 10 7.82 -5.86 -10.49
CA SER A 10 6.42 -6.21 -10.72
C SER A 10 5.48 -5.46 -9.75
N PRO A 11 4.24 -5.13 -10.15
CA PRO A 11 3.23 -4.58 -9.24
C PRO A 11 2.99 -5.45 -8.01
N GLY A 12 3.10 -6.78 -8.17
CA GLY A 12 2.94 -7.75 -7.08
C GLY A 12 4.01 -7.60 -6.00
N GLN A 13 5.28 -7.43 -6.39
CA GLN A 13 6.40 -7.17 -5.48
C GLN A 13 6.27 -5.81 -4.81
N ALA A 14 5.90 -4.78 -5.57
CA ALA A 14 5.67 -3.44 -5.02
C ALA A 14 4.65 -3.47 -3.88
N LEU A 15 3.51 -4.14 -4.10
CA LEU A 15 2.46 -4.29 -3.10
C LEU A 15 2.89 -5.13 -1.90
N GLN A 16 3.72 -6.16 -2.10
CA GLN A 16 4.26 -6.96 -1.01
C GLN A 16 5.14 -6.11 -0.09
N ILE A 17 6.05 -5.33 -0.66
CA ILE A 17 6.94 -4.44 0.09
C ILE A 17 6.11 -3.39 0.83
N LEU A 18 5.22 -2.69 0.12
CA LEU A 18 4.40 -1.62 0.71
C LEU A 18 3.56 -2.13 1.88
N LYS A 19 2.86 -3.25 1.73
CA LYS A 19 2.02 -3.80 2.81
C LYS A 19 2.86 -4.40 3.95
N GLY A 20 3.93 -5.12 3.62
CA GLY A 20 4.78 -5.77 4.63
C GLY A 20 5.55 -4.78 5.49
N VAL A 21 6.24 -3.83 4.85
CA VAL A 21 7.05 -2.82 5.55
C VAL A 21 6.15 -1.91 6.39
N SER A 22 5.03 -1.42 5.84
CA SER A 22 4.11 -0.58 6.61
C SER A 22 3.50 -1.32 7.81
N SER A 23 3.12 -2.59 7.66
CA SER A 23 2.64 -3.42 8.78
C SER A 23 3.70 -3.54 9.86
N ARG A 24 4.95 -3.85 9.49
CA ARG A 24 6.05 -3.96 10.45
C ARG A 24 6.30 -2.65 11.18
N LEU A 25 6.43 -1.53 10.46
CA LEU A 25 6.68 -0.22 11.04
C LEU A 25 5.53 0.21 11.97
N PHE A 26 4.28 -0.06 11.58
CA PHE A 26 3.12 0.27 12.41
C PHE A 26 3.15 -0.46 13.76
N PHE A 27 3.35 -1.77 13.77
CA PHE A 27 3.39 -2.54 15.03
C PHE A 27 4.62 -2.24 15.89
N LEU A 28 5.74 -1.83 15.28
CA LEU A 28 6.92 -1.37 16.03
C LEU A 28 6.65 -0.06 16.80
N HIS A 29 5.87 0.87 16.23
CA HIS A 29 5.56 2.15 16.88
C HIS A 29 4.29 2.10 17.75
N HIS A 30 3.44 1.09 17.54
CA HIS A 30 2.17 0.92 18.24
C HIS A 30 1.99 -0.51 18.75
N GLU A 31 2.80 -0.91 19.75
CA GLU A 31 2.77 -2.27 20.31
C GLU A 31 1.38 -2.70 20.78
N LYS A 32 0.62 -1.77 21.39
CA LYS A 32 -0.76 -2.04 21.86
C LYS A 32 -1.74 -2.36 20.72
N ALA A 33 -1.43 -2.01 19.48
CA ALA A 33 -2.29 -2.35 18.34
C ALA A 33 -2.36 -3.86 18.12
N GLY A 34 -1.37 -4.65 18.57
CA GLY A 34 -1.42 -6.12 18.54
C GLY A 34 -2.61 -6.72 19.30
N LEU A 35 -3.14 -6.01 20.31
CA LEU A 35 -4.34 -6.44 21.04
C LEU A 35 -5.60 -6.39 20.18
N ARG A 36 -5.65 -5.47 19.20
CA ARG A 36 -6.77 -5.31 18.28
C ARG A 36 -6.63 -6.17 17.02
N TYR A 37 -5.40 -6.43 16.58
CA TYR A 37 -5.11 -7.17 15.35
C TYR A 37 -4.49 -8.53 15.68
N PRO A 38 -5.30 -9.61 15.74
CA PRO A 38 -4.80 -10.97 15.96
C PRO A 38 -3.71 -11.30 14.94
N LYS A 39 -2.61 -11.88 15.40
CA LYS A 39 -1.43 -12.23 14.57
C LYS A 39 -0.68 -11.03 13.96
N HIS A 40 -0.91 -9.80 14.42
CA HIS A 40 -0.26 -8.59 13.91
C HIS A 40 -0.41 -8.44 12.38
N HIS A 41 -1.59 -8.77 11.86
CA HIS A 41 -1.92 -8.55 10.45
C HIS A 41 -2.63 -7.20 10.28
N LEU A 42 -1.93 -6.21 9.75
CA LEU A 42 -2.50 -4.87 9.54
C LEU A 42 -3.43 -4.83 8.31
N TRP A 43 -3.06 -5.52 7.24
CA TRP A 43 -3.74 -5.45 5.96
C TRP A 43 -4.49 -6.74 5.63
N SER A 44 -5.61 -6.62 4.91
CA SER A 44 -6.31 -7.78 4.35
C SER A 44 -5.42 -8.53 3.35
N PRO A 45 -5.63 -9.84 3.10
CA PRO A 45 -4.84 -10.58 2.12
C PRO A 45 -5.05 -10.09 0.68
N GLY A 46 -6.24 -9.55 0.39
CA GLY A 46 -6.60 -9.01 -0.93
C GLY A 46 -5.72 -7.82 -1.35
N LYS A 47 -5.53 -7.70 -2.67
CA LYS A 47 -4.85 -6.55 -3.29
C LYS A 47 -5.37 -6.32 -4.69
N PHE A 48 -5.57 -5.06 -5.05
CA PHE A 48 -5.96 -4.63 -6.40
C PHE A 48 -4.93 -3.61 -6.90
N ALA A 49 -4.48 -3.78 -8.13
CA ALA A 49 -3.62 -2.84 -8.82
C ALA A 49 -4.09 -2.71 -10.27
N ALA A 50 -4.11 -1.47 -10.75
CA ALA A 50 -4.40 -1.14 -12.13
C ALA A 50 -3.38 -0.11 -12.62
N SER A 51 -2.97 -0.24 -13.88
CA SER A 51 -2.10 0.72 -14.53
C SER A 51 -2.88 2.01 -14.83
N ILE A 52 -2.24 3.15 -14.58
CA ILE A 52 -2.79 4.47 -14.90
C ILE A 52 -1.91 5.05 -16.02
N GLY A 53 -2.53 5.50 -17.11
CA GLY A 53 -1.80 6.16 -18.20
C GLY A 53 -1.21 7.51 -17.76
N PHE A 54 -0.08 7.90 -18.34
CA PHE A 54 0.67 9.12 -18.00
C PHE A 54 -0.21 10.39 -17.96
N ILE A 55 -1.15 10.53 -18.90
CA ILE A 55 -2.06 11.68 -19.02
C ILE A 55 -3.08 11.78 -17.86
N GLN A 56 -3.30 10.68 -17.12
CA GLN A 56 -4.32 10.59 -16.07
C GLN A 56 -3.74 10.59 -14.66
N VAL A 57 -2.42 10.70 -14.50
CA VAL A 57 -1.75 10.66 -13.19
C VAL A 57 -2.21 11.81 -12.29
N ASP A 58 -2.29 13.03 -12.83
CA ASP A 58 -2.72 14.20 -12.05
C ASP A 58 -4.16 14.06 -11.55
N LYS A 59 -5.06 13.59 -12.41
CA LYS A 59 -6.47 13.33 -12.04
C LYS A 59 -6.60 12.22 -11.01
N ALA A 60 -5.81 11.15 -11.14
CA ALA A 60 -5.81 10.05 -10.18
C ALA A 60 -5.27 10.51 -8.81
N CYS A 61 -4.19 11.30 -8.81
CA CYS A 61 -3.65 11.90 -7.59
C CYS A 61 -4.64 12.86 -6.93
N SER A 62 -5.33 13.71 -7.70
CA SER A 62 -6.36 14.61 -7.15
C SER A 62 -7.54 13.84 -6.56
N TYR A 63 -7.96 12.75 -7.20
CA TYR A 63 -9.04 11.91 -6.67
C TYR A 63 -8.67 11.28 -5.33
N VAL A 64 -7.48 10.69 -5.23
CA VAL A 64 -7.00 10.06 -3.98
C VAL A 64 -6.81 11.07 -2.85
N ARG A 65 -6.45 12.32 -3.14
CA ARG A 65 -6.26 13.36 -2.12
C ARG A 65 -7.57 13.92 -1.58
N ASN A 66 -8.64 13.90 -2.38
CA ASN A 66 -9.94 14.50 -2.05
C ASN A 66 -10.99 13.46 -1.62
N GLN A 67 -10.56 12.26 -1.24
CA GLN A 67 -11.41 11.16 -0.76
C GLN A 67 -11.19 10.93 0.73
#